data_AF-W9EH76-F1
#
_entry.id   AF-W9EH76-F1
#
_cell.length_a   1.000
_cell.length_b   1.000
_cell.length_c   1.000
_cell.angle_alpha   90.00
_cell.angle_beta   90.00
_cell.angle_gamma   90.00
#
_symmetry.space_group_name_H-M   'P 1'
#
loop_
_entity.id
_entity.type
_entity.pdbx_description
1 polymer ?
#
loop_
_entity_poly.entity_id
_entity_poly.type
_entity_poly.pdbx_seq_one_letter_code
_entity_poly.pdbx_strand_id
1 'polypeptide(L)'
;MTYKITIFLRAPIAFQTKKKIQPIHFDGLLTALSVFNNGILDNPIPQEENNIELPIVKVGNEKKIYKASCMKINQSKSKVYRDIWVGSTSWVDFVPFKGTLNSSSGIYRAKAGLLMLLSTPYIEFYFDSNDINAVISLLNNLTHIGSRIAAGYGEIKNIEIKKIKEDYTLIDKNGYVARHIPVSEIKKADPRWNIDYVGYKSPYYFYPFYDMCYVPPIDRYWPYKKPKDIIQEILNNANKKEGII
;
A
#
# COMPACT_ATOMS: atom_id res chain seq x y z
N MET A 1 0.91 -22.08 7.65
CA MET A 1 2.02 -22.26 6.67
C MET A 1 2.35 -20.92 6.03
N THR A 2 3.63 -20.63 5.73
CA THR A 2 4.02 -19.34 5.15
C THR A 2 3.99 -19.34 3.62
N TYR A 3 3.46 -18.26 3.05
CA TYR A 3 3.36 -18.03 1.62
C TYR A 3 3.92 -16.65 1.24
N LYS A 4 4.53 -16.60 0.05
CA LYS A 4 4.86 -15.37 -0.66
C LYS A 4 3.83 -15.16 -1.76
N ILE A 5 3.23 -13.98 -1.81
CA ILE A 5 2.38 -13.54 -2.92
C ILE A 5 3.13 -12.46 -3.72
N THR A 6 3.09 -12.57 -5.04
CA THR A 6 3.63 -11.59 -5.98
C THR A 6 2.50 -11.13 -6.87
N ILE A 7 2.16 -9.85 -6.78
CA ILE A 7 1.12 -9.23 -7.60
C ILE A 7 1.81 -8.44 -8.71
N PHE A 8 1.65 -8.89 -9.94
CA PHE A 8 2.16 -8.21 -11.13
C PHE A 8 1.18 -7.13 -11.56
N LEU A 9 1.69 -5.95 -11.86
CA LEU A 9 0.87 -4.78 -12.16
C LEU A 9 0.93 -4.47 -13.66
N ARG A 10 -0.22 -4.06 -14.22
CA ARG A 10 -0.33 -3.52 -15.57
C ARG A 10 -0.30 -1.99 -15.57
N ALA A 11 -0.83 -1.38 -14.51
CA ALA A 11 -0.89 0.05 -14.31
C ALA A 11 -0.20 0.47 -12.99
N PRO A 12 0.32 1.70 -12.89
CA PRO A 12 0.92 2.23 -11.65
C PRO A 12 -0.11 2.29 -10.51
N ILE A 13 0.35 2.14 -9.27
CA ILE A 13 -0.50 2.29 -8.08
C ILE A 13 -0.61 3.77 -7.74
N ALA A 14 -1.83 4.30 -7.67
CA ALA A 14 -2.06 5.68 -7.24
C ALA A 14 -2.22 5.79 -5.73
N PHE A 15 -1.54 6.77 -5.14
CA PHE A 15 -1.61 7.15 -3.74
C PHE A 15 -2.16 8.58 -3.61
N GLN A 16 -2.89 8.82 -2.52
CA GLN A 16 -3.37 10.16 -2.18
C GLN A 16 -2.21 11.05 -1.73
N THR A 17 -2.23 12.32 -2.14
CA THR A 17 -1.12 13.26 -1.92
C THR A 17 -1.25 14.10 -0.65
N LYS A 18 -2.47 14.19 -0.11
CA LYS A 18 -2.75 14.95 1.12
C LYS A 18 -2.35 14.22 2.39
N LYS A 19 -2.08 12.91 2.32
CA LYS A 19 -1.77 12.06 3.46
C LYS A 19 -0.32 11.61 3.39
N LYS A 20 0.28 11.33 4.55
CA LYS A 20 1.56 10.63 4.62
C LYS A 20 1.45 9.32 3.83
N ILE A 21 2.48 9.02 3.05
CA ILE A 21 2.52 7.79 2.26
C ILE A 21 2.65 6.63 3.25
N GLN A 22 1.66 5.74 3.20
CA GLN A 22 1.61 4.54 4.00
C GLN A 22 1.62 3.32 3.07
N PRO A 23 2.24 2.20 3.48
CA PRO A 23 2.22 1.00 2.67
C PRO A 23 0.81 0.42 2.59
N ILE A 24 0.54 -0.32 1.53
CA ILE A 24 -0.64 -1.19 1.50
C ILE A 24 -0.34 -2.41 2.37
N HIS A 25 -1.25 -2.75 3.26
CA HIS A 25 -1.15 -3.92 4.12
C HIS A 25 -1.95 -5.09 3.54
N PHE A 26 -1.37 -6.31 3.55
CA PHE A 26 -2.03 -7.46 2.95
C PHE A 26 -3.31 -7.88 3.68
N ASP A 27 -3.30 -7.85 5.02
CA ASP A 27 -4.52 -8.07 5.81
C ASP A 27 -5.57 -6.99 5.53
N GLY A 28 -5.17 -5.73 5.40
CA GLY A 28 -6.08 -4.65 5.00
C GLY A 28 -6.73 -4.87 3.63
N LEU A 29 -5.96 -5.40 2.67
CA LEU A 29 -6.45 -5.76 1.34
C LEU A 29 -7.48 -6.90 1.41
N LEU A 30 -7.19 -7.95 2.17
CA LEU A 30 -8.13 -9.06 2.34
C LEU A 30 -9.38 -8.65 3.12
N THR A 31 -9.27 -7.77 4.12
CA THR A 31 -10.44 -7.20 4.80
C THR A 31 -11.33 -6.50 3.80
N ALA A 32 -10.77 -5.60 2.98
CA ALA A 32 -11.56 -4.89 1.98
C ALA A 32 -12.26 -5.85 1.01
N LEU A 33 -11.57 -6.87 0.51
CA LEU A 33 -12.18 -7.88 -0.36
C LEU A 33 -13.30 -8.66 0.33
N SER A 34 -13.12 -9.02 1.60
CA SER A 34 -14.15 -9.73 2.37
C SER A 34 -15.38 -8.86 2.63
N VAL A 35 -15.19 -7.57 2.91
CA VAL A 35 -16.27 -6.56 3.04
C VAL A 35 -17.07 -6.48 1.74
N PHE A 36 -16.39 -6.30 0.60
CA PHE A 36 -17.03 -6.21 -0.70
C PHE A 36 -17.80 -7.49 -1.06
N ASN A 37 -17.24 -8.67 -0.77
CA ASN A 37 -17.90 -9.94 -1.02
C ASN A 37 -19.17 -10.14 -0.17
N ASN A 38 -19.25 -9.49 0.99
CA ASN A 38 -20.45 -9.48 1.84
C ASN A 38 -21.48 -8.41 1.41
N GLY A 39 -21.24 -7.69 0.31
CA GLY A 39 -22.15 -6.68 -0.22
C GLY A 39 -22.06 -5.31 0.47
N ILE A 40 -21.03 -5.10 1.29
CA ILE A 40 -20.84 -3.85 2.02
C ILE A 40 -19.96 -2.92 1.16
N LEU A 41 -20.41 -1.68 0.95
CA LEU A 41 -19.77 -0.74 0.03
C LEU A 41 -18.51 -0.07 0.58
N ASP A 42 -18.35 -0.01 1.89
CA ASP A 42 -17.19 0.57 2.56
C ASP A 42 -16.73 -0.35 3.69
N ASN A 43 -15.45 -0.30 4.07
CA ASN A 43 -14.96 -1.11 5.17
C ASN A 43 -15.57 -0.57 6.47
N PRO A 44 -16.51 -1.29 7.10
CA PRO A 44 -17.29 -0.74 8.20
C PRO A 44 -16.38 -0.45 9.36
N ILE A 45 -16.70 0.62 10.09
CA ILE A 45 -16.03 0.86 11.36
C ILE A 45 -16.42 -0.30 12.29
N PRO A 46 -15.49 -0.87 13.10
CA PRO A 46 -15.77 -1.99 14.00
C PRO A 46 -16.93 -1.78 15.00
N GLN A 47 -17.46 -0.56 15.11
CA GLN A 47 -18.64 -0.21 15.92
C GLN A 47 -19.95 -0.58 15.20
N GLU A 48 -19.92 -0.74 13.88
CA GLU A 48 -21.09 -0.94 13.02
C GLU A 48 -21.25 -2.41 12.60
N GLU A 49 -20.16 -3.19 12.53
CA GLU A 49 -20.20 -4.61 12.22
C GLU A 49 -19.15 -5.43 12.98
N ASN A 50 -19.42 -6.74 13.11
CA ASN A 50 -18.49 -7.71 13.69
C ASN A 50 -17.13 -7.64 12.98
N ASN A 51 -16.04 -7.70 13.75
CA ASN A 51 -14.68 -7.80 13.21
C ASN A 51 -14.60 -8.96 12.19
N ILE A 52 -14.35 -8.64 10.93
CA ILE A 52 -14.24 -9.63 9.85
C ILE A 52 -13.03 -10.52 10.10
N GLU A 53 -13.29 -11.82 10.23
CA GLU A 53 -12.24 -12.81 10.43
C GLU A 53 -11.60 -13.21 9.10
N LEU A 54 -10.31 -12.92 8.95
CA LEU A 54 -9.54 -13.32 7.78
C LEU A 54 -8.99 -14.74 7.90
N PRO A 55 -8.82 -15.47 6.78
CA PRO A 55 -8.15 -16.78 6.73
C PRO A 55 -6.62 -16.65 6.87
N ILE A 56 -6.14 -15.85 7.84
CA ILE A 56 -4.72 -15.62 8.14
C ILE A 56 -4.52 -15.84 9.64
N VAL A 57 -3.38 -16.43 10.01
CA VAL A 57 -3.01 -16.66 11.41
C VAL A 57 -2.84 -15.33 12.16
N LYS A 58 -3.37 -15.24 13.38
CA LYS A 58 -3.16 -14.10 14.29
C LYS A 58 -2.06 -14.37 15.30
N VAL A 59 -1.38 -13.31 15.73
CA VAL A 59 -0.35 -13.30 16.77
C VAL A 59 -0.48 -12.05 17.63
N GLY A 60 0.15 -12.06 18.79
CA GLY A 60 0.10 -10.97 19.77
C GLY A 60 -0.62 -11.39 21.05
N ASN A 61 -0.25 -10.76 22.16
CA ASN A 61 -0.79 -11.00 23.48
C ASN A 61 -2.02 -10.13 23.70
N GLU A 62 -1.84 -8.81 23.79
CA GLU A 62 -2.92 -7.85 24.04
C GLU A 62 -3.51 -7.35 22.72
N LYS A 63 -2.63 -6.94 21.81
CA LYS A 63 -2.97 -6.35 20.51
C LYS A 63 -2.71 -7.37 19.41
N LYS A 64 -3.72 -8.20 19.15
CA LYS A 64 -3.66 -9.21 18.09
C LYS A 64 -3.53 -8.57 16.71
N ILE A 65 -2.54 -9.02 15.95
CA ILE A 65 -2.28 -8.68 14.55
C ILE A 65 -2.27 -9.93 13.68
N TYR A 66 -2.58 -9.79 12.40
CA TYR A 66 -2.42 -10.87 11.45
C TYR A 66 -0.95 -11.07 11.09
N LYS A 67 -0.51 -12.33 10.93
CA LYS A 67 0.79 -12.70 10.35
C LYS A 67 0.79 -12.43 8.85
N ALA A 68 0.85 -11.15 8.50
CA ALA A 68 0.81 -10.66 7.13
C ALA A 68 1.66 -9.39 7.01
N SER A 69 2.54 -9.33 6.02
CA SER A 69 3.39 -8.18 5.78
C SER A 69 2.63 -7.05 5.07
N CYS A 70 3.17 -5.84 5.15
CA CYS A 70 2.87 -4.80 4.19
C CYS A 70 3.61 -5.03 2.87
N MET A 71 3.20 -4.28 1.84
CA MET A 71 3.75 -4.39 0.50
C MET A 71 5.26 -4.18 0.49
N LYS A 72 5.95 -4.92 -0.37
CA LYS A 72 7.36 -4.78 -0.64
C LYS A 72 7.57 -4.58 -2.13
N ILE A 73 8.41 -3.62 -2.49
CA ILE A 73 8.73 -3.29 -3.87
C ILE A 73 10.17 -3.64 -4.22
N ASN A 74 10.45 -3.73 -5.51
CA ASN A 74 11.82 -3.83 -6.00
C ASN A 74 12.36 -2.43 -6.31
N GLN A 75 13.22 -1.89 -5.42
CA GLN A 75 13.78 -0.54 -5.54
C GLN A 75 14.43 -0.26 -6.90
N SER A 76 15.15 -1.22 -7.49
CA SER A 76 15.84 -0.99 -8.77
C SER A 76 14.90 -0.93 -9.98
N LYS A 77 13.67 -1.42 -9.82
CA LYS A 77 12.63 -1.44 -10.87
C LYS A 77 11.46 -0.52 -10.60
N SER A 78 11.51 0.23 -9.49
CA SER A 78 10.39 1.06 -9.05
C SER A 78 10.71 2.54 -9.21
N LYS A 79 9.71 3.32 -9.64
CA LYS A 79 9.82 4.77 -9.81
C LYS A 79 8.59 5.46 -9.27
N VAL A 80 8.77 6.68 -8.83
CA VAL A 80 7.69 7.57 -8.42
C VAL A 80 7.57 8.68 -9.44
N TYR A 81 6.33 8.99 -9.81
CA TYR A 81 6.03 10.16 -10.60
C TYR A 81 4.72 10.78 -10.12
N ARG A 82 4.47 12.00 -10.57
CA ARG A 82 3.25 12.74 -10.26
C ARG A 82 2.38 12.76 -11.49
N ASP A 83 1.09 12.66 -11.27
CA ASP A 83 0.10 12.90 -12.30
C ASP A 83 -0.93 13.91 -11.80
N ILE A 84 -1.62 14.54 -12.73
CA ILE A 84 -2.67 15.51 -12.46
C ILE A 84 -3.98 14.86 -12.87
N TRP A 85 -4.87 14.66 -11.90
CA TRP A 85 -6.24 14.30 -12.22
C TRP A 85 -7.06 15.57 -12.34
N VAL A 86 -7.90 15.63 -13.37
CA VAL A 86 -8.87 16.69 -13.58
C VAL A 86 -10.27 16.16 -13.31
N GLY A 87 -11.13 17.01 -12.77
CA GLY A 87 -12.56 16.73 -12.64
C GLY A 87 -13.35 18.03 -12.58
N SER A 88 -14.67 17.94 -12.67
CA SER A 88 -15.54 19.11 -12.50
C SER A 88 -15.60 19.55 -11.03
N THR A 89 -15.81 20.85 -10.80
CA THR A 89 -16.16 21.38 -9.46
C THR A 89 -17.66 21.45 -9.23
N SER A 90 -18.48 20.94 -10.14
CA SER A 90 -19.91 21.21 -10.19
C SER A 90 -20.71 19.97 -10.56
N TRP A 91 -22.02 20.03 -10.31
CA TRP A 91 -22.96 18.97 -10.64
C TRP A 91 -23.25 18.86 -12.14
N VAL A 92 -22.57 19.63 -12.99
CA VAL A 92 -22.96 19.77 -14.39
C VAL A 92 -22.58 18.53 -15.21
N ASP A 93 -21.67 17.67 -14.72
CA ASP A 93 -21.45 16.33 -15.27
C ASP A 93 -22.71 15.43 -15.15
N PHE A 94 -23.68 15.79 -14.29
CA PHE A 94 -24.95 15.09 -14.10
C PHE A 94 -26.12 15.75 -14.84
N VAL A 95 -25.90 16.87 -15.54
CA VAL A 95 -26.94 17.58 -16.28
C VAL A 95 -26.57 17.57 -17.77
N PRO A 96 -27.41 17.01 -18.66
CA PRO A 96 -27.09 16.97 -20.08
C PRO A 96 -26.98 18.40 -20.64
N PHE A 97 -25.76 18.82 -20.97
CA PHE A 97 -25.48 20.12 -21.58
C PHE A 97 -25.17 19.96 -23.07
N LYS A 98 -25.85 20.72 -23.92
CA LYS A 98 -25.58 20.80 -25.37
C LYS A 98 -24.87 22.13 -25.66
N GLY A 99 -23.53 22.12 -25.70
CA GLY A 99 -22.71 23.27 -26.07
C GLY A 99 -21.23 23.10 -25.72
N THR A 100 -20.39 24.06 -26.13
CA THR A 100 -18.97 24.12 -25.78
C THR A 100 -18.78 24.67 -24.36
N LEU A 101 -18.11 23.89 -23.51
CA LEU A 101 -17.86 24.23 -22.11
C LEU A 101 -16.56 25.02 -21.95
N ASN A 102 -16.63 26.17 -21.30
CA ASN A 102 -15.43 26.89 -20.86
C ASN A 102 -14.98 26.39 -19.48
N SER A 103 -14.05 25.44 -19.47
CA SER A 103 -13.51 24.82 -18.25
C SER A 103 -12.70 25.75 -17.33
N SER A 104 -12.44 26.99 -17.76
CA SER A 104 -11.65 27.98 -17.01
C SER A 104 -12.47 28.92 -16.11
N SER A 105 -13.81 28.90 -16.18
CA SER A 105 -14.65 29.89 -15.49
C SER A 105 -16.02 29.36 -15.03
N GLY A 106 -16.62 30.04 -14.04
CA GLY A 106 -17.99 29.81 -13.60
C GLY A 106 -18.27 28.41 -13.06
N ILE A 107 -19.49 27.92 -13.28
CA ILE A 107 -19.95 26.59 -12.86
C ILE A 107 -19.25 25.45 -13.60
N TYR A 108 -18.45 25.72 -14.63
CA TYR A 108 -17.73 24.70 -15.41
C TYR A 108 -16.26 24.61 -15.06
N ARG A 109 -15.81 25.35 -14.03
CA ARG A 109 -14.42 25.38 -13.61
C ARG A 109 -13.92 23.96 -13.30
N ALA A 110 -12.84 23.54 -13.95
CA ALA A 110 -12.21 22.27 -13.64
C ALA A 110 -11.38 22.40 -12.35
N LYS A 111 -11.44 21.38 -11.48
CA LYS A 111 -10.45 21.17 -10.42
C LYS A 111 -9.37 20.24 -10.94
N ALA A 112 -8.13 20.60 -10.64
CA ALA A 112 -6.99 19.73 -10.79
C ALA A 112 -6.53 19.31 -9.39
N GLY A 113 -6.16 18.03 -9.24
CA GLY A 113 -5.48 17.56 -8.06
C GLY A 113 -4.26 16.72 -8.44
N LEU A 114 -3.31 16.62 -7.52
CA LEU A 114 -2.12 15.80 -7.70
C LEU A 114 -2.40 14.37 -7.23
N LEU A 115 -1.90 13.39 -8.01
CA LEU A 115 -1.74 11.99 -7.63
C LEU A 115 -0.25 11.67 -7.54
N MET A 116 0.12 10.86 -6.54
CA MET A 116 1.45 10.26 -6.48
C MET A 116 1.34 8.84 -7.02
N LEU A 117 2.10 8.53 -8.05
CA LEU A 117 2.05 7.25 -8.75
C LEU A 117 3.31 6.44 -8.46
N LEU A 118 3.11 5.20 -8.05
CA LEU A 118 4.16 4.20 -7.91
C LEU A 118 4.16 3.31 -9.15
N SER A 119 5.15 3.50 -10.03
CA SER A 119 5.48 2.56 -11.10
C SER A 119 6.31 1.42 -10.54
N THR A 120 5.80 0.21 -10.56
CA THR A 120 6.58 -1.00 -10.24
C THR A 120 6.02 -2.17 -11.04
N PRO A 121 6.84 -3.09 -11.57
CA PRO A 121 6.35 -4.24 -12.32
C PRO A 121 5.56 -5.22 -11.44
N TYR A 122 5.88 -5.28 -10.14
CA TYR A 122 5.19 -6.13 -9.19
C TYR A 122 5.36 -5.61 -7.75
N ILE A 123 4.52 -6.10 -6.86
CA ILE A 123 4.64 -5.95 -5.40
C ILE A 123 4.60 -7.33 -4.74
N GLU A 124 5.31 -7.48 -3.62
CA GLU A 124 5.40 -8.72 -2.86
C GLU A 124 4.74 -8.55 -1.49
N PHE A 125 4.04 -9.59 -1.02
CA PHE A 125 3.64 -9.73 0.38
C PHE A 125 3.98 -11.13 0.89
N TYR A 126 4.02 -11.25 2.20
CA TYR A 126 4.24 -12.52 2.90
C TYR A 126 3.12 -12.69 3.93
N PHE A 127 2.53 -13.88 3.98
CA PHE A 127 1.46 -14.17 4.95
C PHE A 127 1.51 -15.62 5.44
N ASP A 128 0.95 -15.86 6.62
CA ASP A 128 0.79 -17.19 7.20
C ASP A 128 -0.68 -17.58 7.24
N SER A 129 -1.04 -18.68 6.59
CA SER A 129 -2.41 -19.18 6.55
C SER A 129 -2.47 -20.69 6.76
N ASN A 130 -3.56 -21.14 7.38
CA ASN A 130 -3.93 -22.54 7.48
C ASN A 130 -4.92 -22.95 6.38
N ASP A 131 -5.58 -22.00 5.73
CA ASP A 131 -6.54 -22.21 4.65
C ASP A 131 -6.18 -21.32 3.46
N ILE A 132 -5.32 -21.84 2.60
CA ILE A 132 -4.88 -21.13 1.40
C ILE A 132 -6.00 -20.98 0.38
N ASN A 133 -6.97 -21.90 0.35
CA ASN A 133 -8.06 -21.88 -0.63
C ASN A 133 -9.01 -20.71 -0.35
N ALA A 134 -9.30 -20.43 0.93
CA ALA A 134 -10.05 -19.25 1.32
C ALA A 134 -9.33 -17.95 0.91
N VAL A 135 -8.01 -17.87 1.09
CA VAL A 135 -7.22 -16.71 0.63
C VAL A 135 -7.28 -16.55 -0.89
N ILE A 136 -7.11 -17.64 -1.66
CA ILE A 136 -7.21 -17.63 -3.12
C ILE A 136 -8.59 -17.18 -3.57
N SER A 137 -9.66 -17.66 -2.92
CA SER A 137 -11.03 -17.27 -3.22
C SER A 137 -11.24 -15.76 -3.08
N LEU A 138 -10.73 -15.15 -1.99
CA LEU A 138 -10.78 -13.69 -1.81
C LEU A 138 -10.01 -12.95 -2.91
N LEU A 139 -8.82 -13.44 -3.25
CA LEU A 139 -7.94 -12.79 -4.23
C LEU A 139 -8.46 -12.88 -5.68
N ASN A 140 -9.32 -13.85 -6.01
CA ASN A 140 -9.90 -13.97 -7.34
C ASN A 140 -10.73 -12.73 -7.74
N ASN A 141 -11.27 -11.99 -6.76
CA ASN A 141 -12.04 -10.78 -6.99
C ASN A 141 -11.16 -9.51 -7.03
N LEU A 142 -9.86 -9.65 -6.78
CA LEU A 142 -8.95 -8.52 -6.74
C LEU A 142 -8.49 -8.14 -8.15
N THR A 143 -9.04 -7.04 -8.66
CA THR A 143 -8.71 -6.53 -10.00
C THR A 143 -7.72 -5.37 -9.98
N HIS A 144 -7.75 -4.54 -8.94
CA HIS A 144 -6.93 -3.33 -8.82
C HIS A 144 -6.48 -3.08 -7.38
N ILE A 145 -5.42 -2.29 -7.20
CA ILE A 145 -4.89 -1.91 -5.89
C ILE A 145 -4.61 -0.41 -5.81
N GLY A 146 -4.88 0.19 -4.66
CA GLY A 146 -4.58 1.59 -4.38
C GLY A 146 -5.81 2.48 -4.58
N SER A 147 -5.56 3.77 -4.79
CA SER A 147 -6.62 4.76 -4.99
C SER A 147 -6.98 4.92 -6.47
N ARG A 148 -8.15 5.51 -6.76
CA ARG A 148 -8.59 5.85 -8.13
C ARG A 148 -8.66 4.65 -9.10
N ILE A 149 -9.11 3.51 -8.58
CA ILE A 149 -9.37 2.28 -9.37
C ILE A 149 -10.28 2.56 -10.57
N ALA A 150 -11.32 3.37 -10.40
CA ALA A 150 -12.23 3.76 -11.49
C ALA A 150 -11.57 4.52 -12.66
N ALA A 151 -10.37 5.08 -12.46
CA ALA A 151 -9.58 5.72 -13.51
C ALA A 151 -8.52 4.76 -14.12
N GLY A 152 -8.56 3.46 -13.79
CA GLY A 152 -7.66 2.43 -14.31
C GLY A 152 -6.34 2.28 -13.55
N TYR A 153 -6.14 3.00 -12.44
CA TYR A 153 -4.91 2.88 -11.65
C TYR A 153 -4.83 1.57 -10.88
N GLY A 154 -3.62 1.03 -10.79
CA GLY A 154 -3.31 -0.16 -10.00
C GLY A 154 -3.86 -1.48 -10.53
N GLU A 155 -4.24 -1.54 -11.81
CA GLU A 155 -4.69 -2.75 -12.50
C GLU A 155 -3.68 -3.90 -12.32
N ILE A 156 -4.20 -5.05 -11.90
CA ILE A 156 -3.44 -6.28 -11.71
C ILE A 156 -3.39 -7.07 -13.02
N LYS A 157 -2.19 -7.47 -13.41
CA LYS A 157 -1.95 -8.38 -14.54
C LYS A 157 -2.10 -9.85 -14.13
N ASN A 158 -1.48 -10.23 -13.02
CA ASN A 158 -1.46 -11.61 -12.53
C ASN A 158 -1.09 -11.65 -11.04
N ILE A 159 -1.49 -12.71 -10.34
CA ILE A 159 -1.13 -12.99 -8.95
C ILE A 159 -0.45 -14.36 -8.89
N GLU A 160 0.79 -14.40 -8.41
CA GLU A 160 1.51 -15.65 -8.12
C GLU A 160 1.60 -15.88 -6.62
N ILE A 161 1.27 -17.10 -6.16
CA ILE A 161 1.39 -17.49 -4.76
C ILE A 161 2.34 -18.69 -4.67
N LYS A 162 3.37 -18.59 -3.83
CA LYS A 162 4.39 -19.62 -3.62
C LYS A 162 4.53 -19.92 -2.14
N LYS A 163 4.51 -21.19 -1.77
CA LYS A 163 4.83 -21.64 -0.41
C LYS A 163 6.31 -21.43 -0.15
N ILE A 164 6.67 -20.89 1.01
CA ILE A 164 8.06 -20.65 1.42
C ILE A 164 8.34 -21.28 2.77
N LYS A 165 9.62 -21.57 3.05
CA LYS A 165 10.06 -22.18 4.31
C LYS A 165 10.26 -21.12 5.40
N GLU A 166 10.85 -19.99 5.02
CA GLU A 166 11.19 -18.89 5.91
C GLU A 166 9.96 -18.02 6.21
N ASP A 167 9.87 -17.53 7.45
CA ASP A 167 8.80 -16.61 7.88
C ASP A 167 9.25 -15.16 7.72
N TYR A 168 8.68 -14.46 6.74
CA TYR A 168 8.89 -13.03 6.50
C TYR A 168 7.64 -12.18 6.71
N THR A 169 6.68 -12.69 7.50
CA THR A 169 5.37 -12.05 7.70
C THR A 169 5.45 -10.83 8.61
N LEU A 170 6.21 -10.91 9.70
CA LEU A 170 6.36 -9.85 10.70
C LEU A 170 7.71 -9.14 10.62
N ILE A 171 8.79 -9.90 10.42
CA ILE A 171 10.17 -9.41 10.30
C ILE A 171 10.70 -9.90 8.96
N ASP A 172 11.33 -9.03 8.19
CA ASP A 172 11.85 -9.38 6.88
C ASP A 172 13.25 -10.02 6.93
N LYS A 173 13.72 -10.48 5.78
CA LYS A 173 15.04 -11.11 5.62
C LYS A 173 16.23 -10.23 6.07
N ASN A 174 16.03 -8.91 6.16
CA ASN A 174 17.05 -7.95 6.56
C ASN A 174 16.97 -7.62 8.08
N GLY A 175 16.01 -8.22 8.78
CA GLY A 175 15.76 -7.98 10.19
C GLY A 175 14.94 -6.73 10.48
N TYR A 176 14.29 -6.12 9.48
CA TYR A 176 13.38 -4.99 9.69
C TYR A 176 11.94 -5.47 9.84
N VAL A 177 11.12 -4.72 10.59
CA VAL A 177 9.69 -5.02 10.64
C VAL A 177 9.08 -4.93 9.24
N ALA A 178 8.21 -5.89 8.93
CA ALA A 178 7.57 -6.07 7.65
C ALA A 178 6.15 -5.47 7.62
N ARG A 179 5.62 -5.04 8.77
CA ARG A 179 4.32 -4.36 8.96
C ARG A 179 4.39 -3.46 10.20
N HIS A 180 3.32 -2.73 10.48
CA HIS A 180 3.14 -2.06 11.77
C HIS A 180 2.93 -3.11 12.87
N ILE A 181 3.76 -3.06 13.91
CA ILE A 181 3.68 -3.93 15.09
C ILE A 181 3.66 -3.03 16.32
N PRO A 182 2.63 -3.10 17.18
CA PRO A 182 2.59 -2.30 18.40
C PRO A 182 3.82 -2.51 19.28
N VAL A 183 4.34 -1.45 19.88
CA VAL A 183 5.54 -1.52 20.72
C VAL A 183 5.33 -2.46 21.92
N SER A 184 4.10 -2.52 22.45
CA SER A 184 3.72 -3.42 23.55
C SER A 184 3.87 -4.91 23.22
N GLU A 185 3.86 -5.28 21.94
CA GLU A 185 3.91 -6.68 21.49
C GLU A 185 5.34 -7.21 21.29
N ILE A 186 6.36 -6.34 21.37
CA ILE A 186 7.75 -6.71 21.16
C ILE A 186 8.55 -6.55 22.46
N LYS A 187 9.05 -7.66 23.00
CA LYS A 187 9.88 -7.66 24.22
C LYS A 187 11.27 -7.06 24.01
N LYS A 188 11.88 -7.34 22.85
CA LYS A 188 13.23 -6.88 22.49
C LYS A 188 13.23 -6.39 21.05
N ALA A 189 13.22 -5.07 20.90
CA ALA A 189 13.27 -4.44 19.59
C ALA A 189 14.71 -4.28 19.10
N ASP A 190 14.86 -4.28 17.78
CA ASP A 190 16.10 -3.87 17.14
C ASP A 190 16.22 -2.33 17.18
N PRO A 191 17.33 -1.76 17.64
CA PRO A 191 17.54 -0.30 17.68
C PRO A 191 17.41 0.40 16.32
N ARG A 192 17.50 -0.35 15.21
CA ARG A 192 17.37 0.18 13.84
C ARG A 192 15.92 0.42 13.43
N TRP A 193 14.93 -0.06 14.19
CA TRP A 193 13.52 0.08 13.83
C TRP A 193 12.99 1.47 14.16
N ASN A 194 12.32 2.08 13.19
CA ASN A 194 11.62 3.35 13.40
C ASN A 194 10.32 3.10 14.17
N ILE A 195 9.91 4.10 14.95
CA ILE A 195 8.64 4.10 15.68
C ILE A 195 7.77 5.23 15.14
N ASP A 196 6.47 4.97 14.97
CA ASP A 196 5.48 5.96 14.54
C ASP A 196 4.10 5.66 15.15
N TYR A 197 3.23 6.66 15.20
CA TYR A 197 1.86 6.52 15.68
C TYR A 197 0.91 6.22 14.51
N VAL A 198 0.59 4.94 14.32
CA VAL A 198 -0.10 4.44 13.12
C VAL A 198 -1.09 3.31 13.46
N GLY A 199 -2.04 3.08 12.55
CA GLY A 199 -2.95 1.92 12.63
C GLY A 199 -2.18 0.60 12.57
N TYR A 200 -2.40 -0.29 13.54
CA TYR A 200 -1.72 -1.58 13.60
C TYR A 200 -2.53 -2.75 13.00
N LYS A 201 -3.82 -2.54 12.75
CA LYS A 201 -4.74 -3.51 12.12
C LYS A 201 -5.80 -2.81 11.27
N SER A 202 -6.44 -3.58 10.40
CA SER A 202 -7.52 -3.11 9.53
C SER A 202 -8.82 -2.81 10.32
N PRO A 203 -9.61 -1.79 9.95
CA PRO A 203 -9.29 -0.73 8.98
C PRO A 203 -8.20 0.23 9.48
N TYR A 204 -7.14 0.40 8.67
CA TYR A 204 -5.94 1.18 9.04
C TYR A 204 -6.15 2.69 9.15
N TYR A 205 -7.30 3.20 8.73
CA TYR A 205 -7.69 4.60 8.90
C TYR A 205 -8.49 4.85 10.19
N PHE A 206 -8.90 3.81 10.91
CA PHE A 206 -9.73 3.97 12.10
C PHE A 206 -8.85 4.31 13.32
N TYR A 207 -8.96 5.55 13.79
CA TYR A 207 -8.09 6.13 14.82
C TYR A 207 -8.02 5.32 16.12
N PRO A 208 -9.09 4.68 16.63
CA PRO A 208 -9.00 3.81 17.81
C PRO A 208 -8.10 2.58 17.66
N PHE A 209 -7.69 2.22 16.43
CA PHE A 209 -6.69 1.19 16.17
C PHE A 209 -5.27 1.74 16.00
N TYR A 210 -5.04 3.01 16.33
CA TYR A 210 -3.71 3.61 16.30
C TYR A 210 -2.97 3.35 17.60
N ASP A 211 -1.68 3.08 17.46
CA ASP A 211 -0.78 2.93 18.58
C ASP A 211 0.65 3.30 18.17
N MET A 212 1.53 3.45 19.14
CA MET A 212 2.96 3.50 18.89
C MET A 212 3.41 2.14 18.35
N CYS A 213 3.84 2.11 17.10
CA CYS A 213 4.22 0.91 16.39
C CYS A 213 5.66 1.00 15.88
N TYR A 214 6.36 -0.13 15.87
CA TYR A 214 7.51 -0.29 14.99
C TYR A 214 7.00 -0.32 13.54
N VAL A 215 7.59 0.51 12.68
CA VAL A 215 7.15 0.69 11.29
C VAL A 215 8.19 0.23 10.28
N PRO A 216 7.76 -0.35 9.14
CA PRO A 216 8.67 -0.79 8.10
C PRO A 216 9.44 0.40 7.53
N PRO A 217 10.71 0.22 7.13
CA PRO A 217 11.47 1.29 6.53
C PRO A 217 10.83 1.72 5.21
N ILE A 218 10.91 3.01 4.88
CA ILE A 218 10.24 3.59 3.71
C ILE A 218 10.71 2.94 2.39
N ASP A 219 11.97 2.54 2.31
CA ASP A 219 12.58 1.83 1.16
C ASP A 219 12.03 0.39 0.98
N ARG A 220 11.19 -0.10 1.88
CA ARG A 220 10.45 -1.35 1.66
C ARG A 220 9.34 -1.15 0.61
N TYR A 221 8.62 -0.03 0.68
CA TYR A 221 7.34 0.15 -0.01
C TYR A 221 7.29 1.42 -0.87
N TRP A 222 8.31 2.27 -0.81
CA TRP A 222 8.37 3.49 -1.59
C TRP A 222 9.77 3.67 -2.18
N PRO A 223 9.91 4.04 -3.47
CA PRO A 223 11.21 4.33 -4.05
C PRO A 223 11.92 5.43 -3.27
N TYR A 224 13.00 5.07 -2.61
CA TYR A 224 13.74 5.96 -1.73
C TYR A 224 15.23 5.68 -1.87
N LYS A 225 15.99 6.73 -2.20
CA LYS A 225 17.46 6.70 -2.16
C LYS A 225 17.90 7.32 -0.85
N LYS A 226 18.81 6.67 -0.14
CA LYS A 226 19.37 7.26 1.09
C LYS A 226 20.24 8.46 0.70
N PRO A 227 20.31 9.51 1.54
CA PRO A 227 21.13 10.69 1.25
C PRO A 227 22.58 10.34 0.89
N LYS A 228 23.17 9.36 1.57
CA LYS A 228 24.53 8.87 1.28
C LYS A 228 24.68 8.36 -0.15
N ASP A 229 23.70 7.61 -0.65
CA ASP A 229 23.72 7.04 -2.00
C ASP A 229 23.61 8.15 -3.06
N ILE A 230 22.79 9.17 -2.77
CA ILE A 230 22.63 10.35 -3.63
C ILE A 230 23.94 11.14 -3.70
N ILE A 231 24.58 11.39 -2.55
CA ILE A 231 25.86 12.10 -2.48
C ILE A 231 26.92 11.34 -3.28
N GLN A 232 27.00 10.01 -3.11
CA GLN A 232 27.96 9.20 -3.85
C GLN A 232 27.71 9.23 -5.37
N GLU A 233 26.45 9.20 -5.79
CA GLU A 233 26.07 9.30 -7.20
C GLU A 233 26.45 10.66 -7.79
N ILE A 234 26.25 11.76 -7.04
CA ILE A 234 26.68 13.10 -7.43
C ILE A 234 28.20 13.17 -7.58
N LEU A 235 28.96 12.66 -6.60
CA LEU A 235 30.42 12.64 -6.64
C LEU A 235 30.97 11.81 -7.81
N ASN A 236 30.40 10.62 -8.04
CA ASN A 236 30.80 9.76 -9.15
C ASN A 236 30.50 10.41 -10.52
N ASN A 237 29.41 11.16 -10.62
CA ASN A 237 29.05 11.89 -11.85
C ASN A 237 29.93 13.13 -12.07
N ALA A 238 30.38 13.80 -11.01
CA ALA A 238 31.34 14.90 -11.10
C ALA A 238 32.68 14.41 -11.65
N ASN A 239 33.23 13.33 -11.08
CA ASN A 239 34.50 12.74 -11.52
C ASN A 239 34.44 12.21 -12.97
N LYS A 240 33.29 11.72 -13.43
CA LYS A 240 33.10 11.31 -14.84
C LYS A 240 33.11 12.49 -15.83
N LYS A 241 32.76 13.69 -15.41
CA LYS A 241 32.81 14.89 -16.27
C LYS A 241 34.21 15.46 -16.38
N GLU A 242 35.06 15.26 -15.38
CA GLU A 242 36.46 15.72 -15.38
C GLU A 242 37.41 14.79 -16.15
N GLY A 243 37.00 13.56 -16.45
CA GLY A 243 37.77 12.58 -17.24
C GLY A 243 37.58 12.67 -18.77
N ILE A 244 36.98 13.76 -19.28
CA ILE A 244 36.92 14.07 -20.72
C ILE A 244 37.92 15.21 -20.97
N ILE A 245 39.21 14.88 -21.01
CA ILE A 245 40.30 15.69 -21.58
C ILE A 245 41.15 14.76 -22.43
#